data_AF-A0A1U7PWT6-F1
#
_entry.id   AF-A0A1U7PWT6-F1
#
_cell.length_a   1.000
_cell.length_b   1.000
_cell.length_c   1.000
_cell.angle_alpha   90.00
_cell.angle_beta   90.00
_cell.angle_gamma   90.00
#
_symmetry.space_group_name_H-M   'P 1'
#
loop_
_entity.id
_entity.type
_entity.pdbx_description
1 polymer ?
#
loop_
_entity_poly.entity_id
_entity_poly.type
_entity_poly.pdbx_seq_one_letter_code
_entity_poly.pdbx_strand_id
1 'polypeptide(L)' 'MLIAENLLLSYGAEPETFERGDIIFNENDTPKNYYQITSGRIKLNHYNEEGKELILAILQPGLSVCELLLFINKNTP' A
#
# COMPACT_ATOMS: atom_id res chain seq x y z
N MET A 1 -6.19 -5.20 -8.20
CA MET A 1 -7.59 -5.13 -8.72
C MET A 1 -8.13 -3.72 -8.50
N LEU A 2 -8.91 -3.13 -9.43
CA LEU A 2 -9.49 -1.79 -9.25
C LEU A 2 -10.93 -1.90 -8.72
N ILE A 3 -11.19 -1.38 -7.53
CA ILE A 3 -12.51 -1.32 -6.91
C ILE A 3 -13.09 0.09 -7.10
N ALA A 4 -14.37 0.18 -7.45
CA ALA A 4 -15.02 1.48 -7.61
C ALA A 4 -15.00 2.27 -6.28
N GLU A 5 -14.63 3.55 -6.33
CA GLU A 5 -14.45 4.38 -5.14
C GLU A 5 -15.73 4.47 -4.29
N ASN A 6 -16.89 4.62 -4.92
CA ASN A 6 -18.18 4.64 -4.23
C ASN A 6 -18.46 3.33 -3.46
N LEU A 7 -17.98 2.20 -3.97
CA LEU A 7 -18.10 0.91 -3.29
C LEU A 7 -17.18 0.88 -2.06
N LEU A 8 -15.91 1.29 -2.21
CA LEU A 8 -14.97 1.38 -1.08
C LEU A 8 -15.54 2.23 0.05
N LEU A 9 -16.04 3.43 -0.27
CA LEU A 9 -16.64 4.35 0.70
C LEU A 9 -17.88 3.72 1.38
N SER A 10 -18.73 3.00 0.64
CA SER A 10 -19.91 2.34 1.22
C SER A 10 -19.58 1.22 2.22
N TYR A 11 -18.37 0.66 2.15
CA TYR A 11 -17.86 -0.36 3.08
C TYR A 11 -16.93 0.22 4.16
N GLY A 12 -16.91 1.55 4.33
CA GLY A 12 -16.18 2.21 5.41
C GLY A 12 -14.73 2.56 5.09
N ALA A 13 -14.34 2.59 3.81
CA ALA A 13 -13.07 3.19 3.43
C ALA A 13 -13.08 4.70 3.70
N GLU A 14 -11.94 5.23 4.08
CA GLU A 14 -11.74 6.66 4.31
C GLU A 14 -10.66 7.21 3.37
N PRO A 15 -10.81 8.44 2.85
CA PRO A 15 -9.76 9.07 2.08
C PRO A 15 -8.58 9.42 3.00
N GLU A 16 -7.40 8.96 2.63
CA GLU A 16 -6.16 9.24 3.35
C GLU A 16 -5.15 9.92 2.41
N THR A 17 -4.46 10.93 2.92
CA THR A 17 -3.49 11.72 2.14
C THR A 17 -2.13 11.63 2.80
N PHE A 18 -1.11 11.45 1.98
CA PHE A 18 0.28 11.32 2.41
C PHE A 18 1.12 12.36 1.67
N GLU A 19 2.08 12.94 2.38
CA GLU A 19 3.08 13.82 1.80
C GLU A 19 4.22 13.02 1.17
N ARG A 20 5.02 13.68 0.33
CA ARG A 20 6.17 13.05 -0.30
C ARG A 20 7.18 12.65 0.78
N GLY A 21 7.43 11.35 0.90
CA GLY A 21 8.40 10.78 1.84
C GLY A 21 7.74 10.10 3.04
N ASP A 22 6.43 10.24 3.19
CA ASP A 22 5.68 9.51 4.22
C ASP A 22 5.73 8.00 3.98
N ILE A 23 5.76 7.26 5.08
CA ILE A 23 5.76 5.81 5.09
C ILE A 23 4.33 5.34 5.38
N ILE A 24 3.75 4.61 4.44
CA ILE A 24 2.38 4.07 4.59
C ILE A 24 2.39 2.80 5.46
N PHE A 25 3.41 1.96 5.30
CA PHE A 25 3.66 0.78 6.14
C PHE A 25 5.14 0.41 6.09
N ASN A 26 5.62 -0.28 7.12
CA ASN A 26 6.95 -0.89 7.13
C ASN A 26 6.88 -2.39 6.85
N GLU A 27 8.03 -2.96 6.50
CA GLU A 27 8.21 -4.40 6.49
C GLU A 27 8.00 -4.96 7.90
N ASN A 28 7.37 -6.14 7.97
CA ASN A 28 6.91 -6.79 9.20
C ASN A 28 5.73 -6.15 9.93
N ASP A 29 5.21 -5.00 9.49
CA ASP A 29 3.93 -4.51 10.01
C ASP A 29 2.80 -5.45 9.60
N THR A 30 1.85 -5.69 10.50
CA THR A 30 0.61 -6.37 10.12
C THR A 30 -0.25 -5.37 9.35
N PRO A 31 -0.46 -5.54 8.04
CA PRO A 31 -1.24 -4.61 7.25
C PRO A 31 -2.72 -4.80 7.60
N LYS A 32 -3.32 -3.76 8.18
CA LYS A 32 -4.71 -3.82 8.68
C LYS A 32 -5.73 -3.44 7.61
N ASN A 33 -5.30 -2.68 6.61
CA ASN A 33 -6.18 -2.04 5.64
C ASN A 33 -5.74 -2.34 4.20
N TYR A 34 -6.73 -2.32 3.31
CA TYR A 34 -6.52 -2.25 1.86
C TYR A 34 -6.36 -0.78 1.46
N TYR A 35 -5.38 -0.47 0.62
CA TYR A 35 -5.19 0.87 0.07
C TYR A 35 -5.34 0.86 -1.45
N GLN A 36 -6.11 1.80 -1.99
CA GLN A 36 -6.21 2.04 -3.43
C GLN A 36 -5.74 3.45 -3.75
N ILE A 37 -4.85 3.56 -4.73
CA ILE A 37 -4.26 4.84 -5.12
C ILE A 37 -5.26 5.58 -6.00
N THR A 38 -5.79 6.69 -5.50
CA THR A 38 -6.68 7.59 -6.27
C THR A 38 -5.87 8.67 -7.00
N SER A 39 -4.75 9.10 -6.44
CA SER A 39 -3.82 10.06 -7.05
C SER A 39 -2.39 9.87 -6.54
N GLY A 40 -1.40 10.41 -7.26
CA GLY A 40 0.01 10.31 -6.88
C GLY A 40 0.65 8.96 -7.24
N ARG A 41 1.77 8.65 -6.59
CA ARG A 41 2.54 7.41 -6.81
C ARG A 41 3.12 6.89 -5.51
N ILE A 42 3.15 5.57 -5.34
CA ILE A 42 3.75 4.90 -4.19
C ILE A 42 4.94 4.08 -4.66
N LYS A 43 6.06 4.17 -3.95
CA LYS A 43 7.22 3.30 -4.16
C LYS A 43 7.15 2.15 -3.17
N LEU A 44 7.19 0.93 -3.68
CA LEU A 44 7.41 -0.27 -2.88
C LEU A 44 8.87 -0.64 -2.99
N ASN A 45 9.54 -0.75 -1.85
CA ASN A 45 10.96 -1.03 -1.77
C ASN A 45 11.29 -1.89 -0.55
N HIS A 46 12.43 -2.57 -0.63
CA HIS A 46 13.03 -3.32 0.46
C HIS A 46 14.39 -2.72 0.80
N TYR A 47 14.76 -2.74 2.07
CA TYR A 47 16.11 -2.40 2.53
C TYR A 47 16.80 -3.65 3.05
N ASN A 48 17.98 -3.97 2.52
CA ASN A 48 18.78 -5.06 3.08
C ASN A 48 19.47 -4.65 4.40
N GLU A 49 20.16 -5.59 5.04
CA GLU A 49 20.89 -5.36 6.31
C GLU A 49 21.97 -4.26 6.22
N GLU A 50 22.44 -3.94 5.01
CA GLU A 50 23.41 -2.87 4.73
C GLU A 50 22.74 -1.50 4.46
N GLY A 51 21.40 -1.42 4.51
CA GLY A 51 20.63 -0.22 4.22
C GLY A 51 20.50 0.10 2.72
N LYS A 52 20.85 -0.83 1.83
CA LYS A 52 20.72 -0.65 0.39
C LYS A 52 19.27 -0.82 -0.04
N GLU A 53 18.74 0.19 -0.72
CA GLU A 53 17.39 0.17 -1.26
C GLU A 53 17.28 -0.67 -2.54
N LEU A 54 16.30 -1.57 -2.57
CA LEU A 54 15.81 -2.24 -3.77
C LEU A 54 14.38 -1.80 -4.07
N ILE A 55 14.17 -1.16 -5.22
CA ILE A 55 12.83 -0.79 -5.70
C ILE A 55 12.15 -2.03 -6.29
N LEU A 56 11.06 -2.47 -5.68
CA LEU A 56 10.26 -3.60 -6.13
C LEU A 56 9.21 -3.16 -7.16
N ALA A 57 8.53 -2.04 -6.90
CA ALA A 57 7.50 -1.51 -7.80
C ALA A 57 7.28 -0.01 -7.58
N ILE A 58 6.79 0.67 -8.62
CA ILE A 58 6.21 2.01 -8.53
C ILE A 58 4.74 1.91 -8.91
N LEU A 59 3.87 2.09 -7.93
CA LEU A 59 2.43 1.99 -8.07
C LEU A 59 1.83 3.35 -8.46
N GLN A 60 0.80 3.33 -9.28
CA GLN A 60 0.16 4.48 -9.92
C GLN A 60 -1.34 4.47 -9.62
N PRO A 61 -2.08 5.57 -9.93
CA PRO A 61 -3.50 5.62 -9.70
C PRO A 61 -4.24 4.46 -10.37
N GLY A 62 -5.16 3.86 -9.63
CA GLY A 62 -5.90 2.67 -10.01
C GLY A 62 -5.23 1.33 -9.65
N LEU A 63 -4.00 1.36 -9.12
CA LEU A 63 -3.39 0.21 -8.45
C LEU A 63 -3.67 0.24 -6.94
N SER A 64 -3.49 -0.92 -6.31
CA SER A 64 -3.73 -1.12 -4.88
C SER A 64 -2.52 -1.72 -4.18
N VAL A 65 -2.47 -1.53 -2.86
CA VAL A 65 -1.47 -2.13 -1.97
C VAL A 65 -2.16 -2.98 -0.92
N CYS A 66 -1.43 -3.96 -0.37
CA CYS A 66 -1.90 -4.86 0.68
C CYS A 66 -3.09 -5.77 0.29
N GLU A 67 -3.43 -5.85 -1.01
CA GLU A 67 -4.56 -6.67 -1.48
C GLU A 67 -4.39 -8.14 -1.08
N LEU A 68 -3.19 -8.69 -1.18
CA LEU A 68 -2.88 -10.09 -0.84
C LEU A 68 -2.72 -10.31 0.66
N LEU A 69 -2.27 -9.32 1.40
CA LEU A 69 -1.88 -9.50 2.80
C LEU A 69 -3.12 -9.68 3.71
N LEU A 70 -4.26 -9.11 3.34
CA LEU A 70 -5.55 -9.36 3.99
C LEU A 70 -6.05 -10.80 3.83
N PHE A 71 -5.67 -11.50 2.75
CA PHE A 71 -6.14 -12.85 2.47
C PHE A 71 -5.18 -13.95 2.95
N ILE A 72 -3.92 -13.62 3.22
CA ILE A 72 -2.87 -14.63 3.47
C ILE A 72 -2.53 -14.76 4.98
N ASN A 73 -3.04 -13.90 5.86
CA ASN A 73 -2.72 -13.92 7.30
C ASN A 73 -1.20 -14.04 7.55
N LYS A 74 -0.43 -13.30 6.74
CA LYS A 74 1.04 -13.23 6.76
C LYS A 74 1.45 -11.77 6.85
N ASN A 75 2.57 -11.52 7.53
CA ASN A 75 3.16 -10.18 7.65
C ASN A 75 3.66 -9.68 6.29
N THR A 76 3.82 -8.36 6.16
CA THR A 76 4.49 -7.74 5.00
C THR A 76 5.91 -8.32 4.88
N PRO A 77 6.32 -8.79 3.68
CA PRO A 77 7.67 -9.29 3.45
C PRO A 77 8.71 -8.18 3.59
#